data_AF-A0A227JCY0-F1
#
_entry.id   AF-A0A227JCY0-F1
#
_cell.length_a   1.000
_cell.length_b   1.000
_cell.length_c   1.000
_cell.angle_alpha   90.00
_cell.angle_beta   90.00
_cell.angle_gamma   90.00
#
_symmetry.space_group_name_H-M   'P 1'
#
loop_
_entity.id
_entity.type
_entity.pdbx_description
1 polymer ?
#
loop_
_entity_poly.entity_id
_entity_poly.type
_entity_poly.pdbx_seq_one_letter_code
_entity_poly.pdbx_strand_id
1 'polypeptide(L)' 'PIKPGTLYILDKHDEHYLRAYKNKEMVMACVFNPPITGAEVHDENGVYPLVD' A
#
# COMPACT_ATOMS: atom_id res chain seq x y z
N PRO A 1 -11.21 -11.79 0.44
CA PRO A 1 -10.37 -11.65 1.67
C PRO A 1 -8.90 -11.97 1.37
N ILE A 2 -7.97 -11.09 1.77
CA ILE A 2 -6.52 -11.29 1.64
C ILE A 2 -6.04 -12.22 2.77
N LYS A 3 -5.14 -13.16 2.45
CA LYS A 3 -4.55 -14.12 3.40
C LYS A 3 -3.08 -14.39 3.06
N PRO A 4 -2.28 -15.04 3.93
CA PRO A 4 -0.91 -15.39 3.59
C PRO A 4 -0.80 -16.11 2.23
N GLY A 5 0.10 -15.61 1.38
CA GLY A 5 0.28 -16.07 0.00
C GLY A 5 -0.60 -15.39 -1.06
N THR A 6 -1.53 -14.51 -0.67
CA THR A 6 -2.25 -13.67 -1.64
C THR A 6 -1.33 -12.61 -2.24
N LEU A 7 -1.25 -12.56 -3.56
CA LEU A 7 -0.66 -11.46 -4.31
C LEU A 7 -1.77 -10.58 -4.88
N TYR A 8 -1.63 -9.26 -4.74
CA TYR A 8 -2.47 -8.27 -5.40
C TYR A 8 -1.57 -7.24 -6.06
N ILE A 9 -2.02 -6.68 -7.19
CA ILE A 9 -1.23 -5.78 -8.05
C ILE A 9 -2.11 -4.58 -8.41
N LEU A 10 -1.52 -3.38 -8.39
CA LEU A 10 -2.17 -2.11 -8.72
C LEU A 10 -1.52 -1.54 -10.00
N ASP A 11 -1.57 -2.30 -11.10
CA ASP A 11 -0.84 -2.00 -12.34
C ASP A 11 -1.38 -0.77 -13.07
N LYS A 12 -2.62 -0.37 -12.78
CA LYS A 12 -3.30 0.77 -13.43
C LYS A 12 -3.53 1.95 -12.50
N HIS A 13 -2.80 2.01 -11.39
CA HIS A 13 -3.04 2.97 -10.32
C HIS A 13 -4.47 2.84 -9.76
N ASP A 14 -4.93 1.60 -9.58
CA ASP A 14 -6.28 1.32 -9.11
C ASP A 14 -6.53 1.92 -7.72
N GLU A 15 -7.57 2.73 -7.60
CA GLU A 15 -8.06 3.22 -6.31
C GLU A 15 -8.55 2.01 -5.49
N HIS A 16 -8.09 1.91 -4.24
CA HIS A 16 -8.39 0.75 -3.41
C HIS A 16 -8.40 1.07 -1.92
N TYR A 17 -9.15 0.27 -1.17
CA TYR A 17 -9.14 0.28 0.29
C TYR A 17 -8.49 -0.99 0.82
N LEU A 18 -7.39 -0.85 1.55
CA LEU A 18 -6.77 -1.94 2.29
C LEU A 18 -7.18 -1.88 3.76
N ARG A 19 -7.84 -2.93 4.27
CA ARG A 19 -8.37 -2.97 5.64
C ARG A 19 -7.97 -4.27 6.34
N ALA A 20 -7.36 -4.14 7.52
CA ALA A 20 -7.13 -5.26 8.42
C ALA A 20 -8.38 -5.56 9.26
N TYR A 21 -8.53 -6.82 9.69
CA TYR A 21 -9.57 -7.16 10.68
C TYR A 21 -9.23 -6.57 12.05
N LYS A 22 -10.23 -6.13 12.82
CA LYS A 22 -10.09 -5.36 14.07
C LYS A 22 -9.03 -5.88 15.06
N ASN A 23 -8.83 -7.20 15.13
CA ASN A 23 -7.92 -7.85 16.08
C ASN A 23 -6.87 -8.72 15.37
N LYS A 24 -6.47 -8.35 14.14
CA LYS A 24 -5.46 -9.10 13.38
C LYS A 24 -4.48 -8.15 12.72
N GLU A 25 -3.22 -8.55 12.73
CA GLU A 25 -2.17 -7.89 11.97
C GLU A 25 -2.14 -8.39 10.53
N MET A 26 -1.74 -7.50 9.62
CA MET A 26 -1.48 -7.82 8.22
C MET A 26 -0.02 -7.46 7.94
N VAL A 27 0.80 -8.48 7.71
CA VAL A 27 2.22 -8.31 7.37
C VAL A 27 2.36 -8.49 5.87
N MET A 28 2.93 -7.49 5.20
CA MET A 28 3.01 -7.45 3.74
C MET A 28 4.42 -7.14 3.27
N ALA A 29 4.83 -7.85 2.21
CA ALA A 29 5.99 -7.47 1.42
C ALA A 29 5.48 -6.62 0.25
N CYS A 30 5.83 -5.33 0.23
CA CYS A 30 5.39 -4.39 -0.79
C CYS A 30 6.55 -4.08 -1.74
N VAL A 31 6.23 -3.90 -3.03
CA VAL A 31 7.19 -3.50 -4.07
C VAL A 31 6.59 -2.30 -4.80
N PHE A 32 7.38 -1.25 -4.95
CA PHE A 32 7.00 -0.02 -5.64
C PHE A 32 7.90 0.22 -6.84
N ASN A 33 7.32 0.76 -7.92
CA ASN A 33 8.04 1.14 -9.13
C ASN A 33 7.42 2.42 -9.71
N PRO A 34 8.14 3.56 -9.77
CA PRO A 34 9.52 3.78 -9.29
C PRO A 34 9.65 3.55 -7.77
N PRO A 35 10.88 3.39 -7.24
CA PRO A 35 11.07 3.19 -5.81
C PRO A 35 10.53 4.38 -5.01
N ILE A 36 9.98 4.11 -3.84
CA ILE A 36 9.62 5.14 -2.87
C ILE A 36 10.87 5.91 -2.42
N THR A 37 10.72 7.21 -2.17
CA THR A 37 11.82 8.09 -1.77
C THR A 37 12.20 7.90 -0.30
N GLY A 38 11.27 7.43 0.53
CA GLY A 38 11.44 7.32 1.99
C GLY A 38 11.26 8.65 2.72
N ALA A 39 11.05 9.75 2.00
CA ALA A 39 10.61 11.04 2.53
C ALA A 39 9.07 11.18 2.47
N GLU A 40 8.37 10.28 1.78
CA GLU A 40 6.92 10.36 1.65
C GLU A 40 6.24 10.06 3.00
N VAL A 41 5.43 11.00 3.47
CA VAL A 41 4.49 10.79 4.57
C VAL A 41 3.10 10.68 3.94
N HIS A 42 2.30 9.70 4.39
CA HIS A 42 0.91 9.61 3.97
C HIS A 42 0.20 10.93 4.25
N ASP A 43 -0.44 11.48 3.21
CA ASP A 43 -1.38 12.58 3.39
C ASP A 43 -2.70 12.08 4.00
N GLU A 44 -3.65 12.99 4.17
CA GLU A 44 -5.00 12.68 4.67
C GLU A 44 -5.79 11.68 3.81
N ASN A 45 -5.38 11.49 2.55
CA ASN A 45 -5.97 10.55 1.61
C ASN A 45 -5.24 9.19 1.61
N GLY A 46 -4.17 9.05 2.39
CA GLY A 46 -3.36 7.84 2.46
C GLY A 46 -2.45 7.63 1.24
N VAL A 47 -2.14 8.69 0.50
CA VAL A 47 -1.29 8.64 -0.70
C VAL A 47 0.13 9.06 -0.34
N TYR A 48 1.13 8.55 -1.08
CA TYR A 48 2.51 9.03 -1.05
C TYR A 48 2.69 10.11 -2.11
N PRO A 49 2.77 11.40 -1.73
CA PRO A 49 2.95 12.47 -2.71
C PRO A 49 4.35 12.41 -3.31
N LEU A 50 4.49 12.85 -4.57
CA LEU A 50 5.82 13.06 -5.15
C LEU A 50 6.52 14.16 -4.35
N VAL A 51 7.68 13.81 -3.78
CA VAL A 51 8.60 14.76 -3.17
C VAL A 51 9.61 15.14 -4.27
N ASP A 52 9.71 16.43 -4.60
CA ASP A 52 10.72 16.94 -5.53
C ASP A 52 12.14 16.82 -4.94
#